data_AF-A0A2M8NDU4-F1
#
_entry.id   AF-A0A2M8NDU4-F1
#
_cell.length_a   1.000
_cell.length_b   1.000
_cell.length_c   1.000
_cell.angle_alpha   90.00
_cell.angle_beta   90.00
_cell.angle_gamma   90.00
#
_symmetry.space_group_name_H-M   'P 1'
#
loop_
_entity.id
_entity.type
_entity.pdbx_description
1 polymer ?
#
loop_
_entity_poly.entity_id
_entity_poly.type
_entity_poly.pdbx_seq_one_letter_code
_entity_poly.pdbx_strand_id
1 'polypeptide(L)'
;MMRKIVLLISVLFIGVMIAIPAITQEDTETTLVRVAHFSPDTPAVDIYVNGEVAISNLEYPEVTDWVELAAGTVNIAVAPAGTSIDDAAIGPADFTLPANSRITISAVGSLEAGTLAPNVFLEDFSAVGADEAYVTVYHAIEGAPSVQVINVDDGTVLVDSLGFPGTFDGNDGAFSFVVPAGTYNLAVALDADPTAVLLDLSNTTLQGNNAYLVSAVGTPTEPAVSLTVTDLFLDSLARPSGTIGSILLSNPNFSTLVALATADGVSLDIAGSLLDADANLTVFAPTNAAFDNLLASLETDAATLLQYPDLIETILLYHVVDGAVDSETVATLNGESVPTLLDGESIEVQVSASGVKLDFFANVIVPDVMADNGVIHVIDEVLLPQTAISRWHEISRELELAALAEASTTIDEVAAADENFSTLLSLVTAPGVDPAILGLLSDPTASITVFAPTNAAFEALLSSLNIDPAKLLEHPDLISTILLYHVVDGAVTSDVVATLNGQSVPTLLDGESIEVQVTNAGVKLDFTANVTAVDILADNGVIHVIDQVLLPQTAISQYNALRDELAPPAEEEAEGDGS
;
A
#
# COMPACT_ATOMS: atom_id res chain seq x y z
N MET A 1 25.26 11.51 36.69
CA MET A 1 25.00 10.31 37.52
C MET A 1 23.81 9.63 36.84
N MET A 2 24.05 8.57 36.06
CA MET A 2 23.01 7.90 35.28
C MET A 2 21.89 7.42 36.22
N ARG A 3 20.76 8.14 36.23
CA ARG A 3 19.53 7.68 36.89
C ARG A 3 18.88 6.71 35.91
N LYS A 4 18.82 5.44 36.31
CA LYS A 4 18.15 4.40 35.54
C LYS A 4 16.67 4.76 35.45
N ILE A 5 16.14 4.86 34.24
CA ILE A 5 14.70 4.74 33.99
C ILE A 5 14.31 3.38 34.58
N VAL A 6 13.55 3.39 35.67
CA VAL A 6 12.93 2.17 36.18
C VAL A 6 11.75 1.92 35.26
N LEU A 7 12.00 1.12 34.22
CA LEU A 7 10.95 0.52 33.42
C LEU A 7 10.20 -0.46 34.34
N LEU A 8 9.19 0.04 35.04
CA LEU A 8 8.19 -0.81 35.66
C LEU A 8 7.35 -1.38 34.52
N ILE A 9 7.80 -2.51 33.99
CA ILE A 9 6.92 -3.42 33.26
C ILE A 9 5.80 -3.72 34.26
N SER A 10 4.59 -3.27 33.94
CA SER A 10 3.37 -3.61 34.66
C SER A 10 3.32 -5.12 34.80
N VAL A 11 3.68 -5.60 35.99
CA VAL A 11 3.45 -6.99 36.37
C VAL A 11 1.95 -7.12 36.44
N LEU A 12 1.39 -7.98 35.58
CA LEU A 12 0.00 -8.43 35.61
C LEU A 12 -0.38 -8.71 37.07
N PHE A 13 -1.06 -7.76 37.71
CA PHE A 13 -1.61 -7.97 39.03
C PHE A 13 -2.80 -8.90 38.84
N ILE A 14 -2.79 -10.03 39.55
CA ILE A 14 -3.97 -10.89 39.65
C ILE A 14 -4.98 -10.11 40.48
N GLY A 15 -5.76 -9.27 39.81
CA GLY A 15 -6.96 -8.65 40.35
C GLY A 15 -7.92 -9.76 40.76
N VAL A 16 -8.36 -9.74 42.01
CA VAL A 16 -9.48 -10.57 42.44
C VAL A 16 -10.71 -10.08 41.68
N MET A 17 -11.19 -10.87 40.71
CA MET A 17 -12.48 -10.65 40.06
C MET A 17 -13.56 -10.58 41.14
N ILE A 18 -14.16 -9.41 41.33
CA ILE A 18 -15.42 -9.27 42.06
C ILE A 18 -16.53 -9.58 41.06
N ALA A 19 -17.28 -10.65 41.30
CA ALA A 19 -18.49 -10.94 40.55
C ALA A 19 -19.57 -9.92 40.92
N ILE A 20 -19.86 -9.00 40.00
CA ILE A 20 -21.06 -8.15 40.06
C ILE A 20 -22.22 -8.96 39.46
N PRO A 21 -23.39 -9.06 40.13
CA PRO A 21 -24.52 -9.81 39.59
C PRO A 21 -24.99 -9.22 38.26
N ALA A 22 -25.27 -10.10 37.30
CA ALA A 22 -25.79 -9.75 35.98
C ALA A 22 -27.03 -8.84 36.09
N ILE A 23 -26.88 -7.60 35.62
CA ILE A 23 -27.99 -6.69 35.40
C ILE A 23 -28.55 -7.01 34.02
N THR A 24 -29.86 -7.20 33.95
CA THR A 24 -30.61 -7.36 32.70
C THR A 24 -30.39 -6.14 31.81
N GLN A 25 -29.92 -6.38 30.58
CA GLN A 25 -29.62 -5.40 29.54
C GLN A 25 -30.85 -4.53 29.19
N GLU A 26 -31.00 -3.40 29.88
CA GLU A 26 -31.45 -2.16 29.23
C GLU A 26 -30.19 -1.53 28.60
N ASP A 27 -30.29 -0.90 27.44
CA ASP A 27 -29.21 -0.12 26.80
C ASP A 27 -28.81 1.06 27.71
N THR A 28 -28.05 0.77 28.77
CA THR A 28 -27.44 1.79 29.60
C THR A 28 -26.11 2.13 28.98
N GLU A 29 -26.01 3.31 28.38
CA GLU A 29 -24.73 3.85 27.92
C GLU A 29 -23.71 3.78 29.07
N THR A 30 -22.48 3.34 28.78
CA THR A 30 -21.42 3.15 29.77
C THR A 30 -20.27 4.13 29.53
N THR A 31 -19.45 4.33 30.56
CA THR A 31 -18.17 5.05 30.48
C THR A 31 -17.06 4.15 30.99
N LEU A 32 -15.86 4.29 30.43
CA LEU A 32 -14.65 3.70 31.00
C LEU A 32 -13.99 4.70 31.94
N VAL A 33 -13.73 4.26 33.16
CA VAL A 33 -13.04 5.04 34.18
C VAL A 33 -11.78 4.29 34.60
N ARG A 34 -10.66 5.00 34.69
CA ARG A 34 -9.50 4.53 35.44
C ARG A 34 -9.10 5.57 36.47
N VAL A 35 -8.43 5.12 37.53
CA VAL A 35 -8.01 6.00 38.63
C VAL A 35 -6.51 6.01 38.76
N ALA A 36 -5.96 7.20 39.02
CA ALA A 36 -4.54 7.44 39.21
C ALA A 36 -4.25 8.03 40.58
N HIS A 37 -3.27 7.48 41.28
CA HIS A 37 -2.79 8.03 42.54
C HIS A 37 -1.50 8.83 42.29
N PHE A 38 -1.56 10.15 42.28
CA PHE A 38 -0.40 11.00 41.97
C PHE A 38 0.02 11.97 43.09
N SER A 39 -0.52 11.77 44.29
CA SER A 39 -0.09 12.48 45.50
C SER A 39 1.13 11.77 46.14
N PRO A 40 2.31 12.40 46.23
CA PRO A 40 3.55 11.72 46.63
C PRO A 40 3.72 11.47 48.14
N ASP A 41 2.93 12.13 48.98
CA ASP A 41 3.04 12.09 50.45
C ASP A 41 1.84 11.40 51.13
N THR A 42 1.01 10.70 50.36
CA THR A 42 -0.13 9.93 50.85
C THR A 42 0.21 8.44 50.97
N PRO A 43 -0.39 7.73 51.95
CA PRO A 43 -0.34 6.26 51.97
C PRO A 43 -1.13 5.69 50.78
N ALA A 44 -1.05 4.37 50.57
CA ALA A 44 -1.97 3.67 49.68
C ALA A 44 -3.43 3.98 50.05
N VAL A 45 -4.31 4.01 49.04
CA VAL A 45 -5.72 4.42 49.20
C VAL A 45 -6.70 3.37 48.71
N ASP A 46 -7.88 3.39 49.31
CA ASP A 46 -9.08 2.72 48.81
C ASP A 46 -10.00 3.76 48.16
N ILE A 47 -10.56 3.41 47.00
CA ILE A 47 -11.50 4.23 46.25
C ILE A 47 -12.89 3.65 46.44
N TYR A 48 -13.78 4.48 46.94
CA TYR A 48 -15.17 4.16 47.18
C TYR A 48 -16.04 4.71 46.05
N VAL A 49 -16.91 3.86 45.50
CA VAL A 49 -17.92 4.24 44.52
C VAL A 49 -19.29 3.91 45.10
N ASN A 50 -20.17 4.91 45.19
CA ASN A 50 -21.50 4.81 45.79
C ASN A 50 -21.50 4.21 47.22
N GLY A 51 -20.41 4.44 47.97
CA GLY A 51 -20.24 3.97 49.34
C GLY A 51 -19.60 2.58 49.50
N GLU A 52 -19.29 1.89 48.41
CA GLU A 52 -18.61 0.58 48.43
C GLU A 52 -17.16 0.70 47.92
N VAL A 53 -16.24 -0.11 48.47
CA VAL A 53 -14.85 -0.16 47.99
C VAL A 53 -14.83 -0.75 46.58
N ALA A 54 -14.44 0.05 45.60
CA ALA A 54 -14.30 -0.36 44.20
C ALA A 54 -12.86 -0.76 43.86
N ILE A 55 -11.88 -0.03 44.38
CA ILE A 55 -10.45 -0.30 44.21
C ILE A 55 -9.81 -0.23 45.59
N SER A 56 -8.98 -1.22 45.92
CA SER A 56 -8.30 -1.29 47.21
C SER A 56 -6.79 -1.20 47.06
N ASN A 57 -6.13 -0.53 48.00
CA ASN A 57 -4.68 -0.46 48.12
C ASN A 57 -3.98 0.04 46.84
N LEU A 58 -4.49 1.10 46.22
CA LEU A 58 -3.84 1.79 45.11
C LEU A 58 -2.65 2.61 45.63
N GLU A 59 -1.44 2.29 45.18
CA GLU A 59 -0.21 2.94 45.65
C GLU A 59 0.18 4.14 44.76
N TYR A 60 0.94 5.08 45.30
CA TYR A 60 1.60 6.11 44.48
C TYR A 60 2.80 5.50 43.70
N PRO A 61 3.03 5.81 42.40
CA PRO A 61 2.22 6.60 41.48
C PRO A 61 1.41 5.74 40.48
N GLU A 62 0.63 4.78 40.96
CA GLU A 62 -0.05 3.79 40.12
C GLU A 62 -1.30 4.37 39.43
N VAL A 63 -1.57 3.80 38.25
CA VAL A 63 -2.79 4.01 37.47
C VAL A 63 -3.45 2.66 37.27
N THR A 64 -4.75 2.55 37.53
CA THR A 64 -5.49 1.31 37.34
C THR A 64 -5.73 0.99 35.86
N ASP A 65 -6.11 -0.25 35.58
CA ASP A 65 -6.78 -0.59 34.34
C ASP A 65 -8.16 0.09 34.24
N TRP A 66 -8.75 0.04 33.06
CA TRP A 66 -10.08 0.55 32.79
C TRP A 66 -11.17 -0.27 33.50
N VAL A 67 -12.12 0.43 34.11
CA VAL A 67 -13.33 -0.12 34.72
C VAL A 67 -14.53 0.46 33.99
N GLU A 68 -15.43 -0.40 33.53
CA GLU A 68 -16.68 0.02 32.91
C GLU A 68 -17.74 0.35 33.98
N LEU A 69 -18.31 1.55 33.90
CA LEU A 69 -19.36 2.02 34.79
C LEU A 69 -20.54 2.55 33.97
N ALA A 70 -21.75 2.47 34.50
CA ALA A 70 -22.92 3.10 33.89
C ALA A 70 -22.71 4.63 33.81
N ALA A 71 -23.04 5.21 32.66
CA ALA A 71 -23.02 6.66 32.50
C ALA A 71 -24.06 7.30 33.43
N GLY A 72 -23.77 8.51 33.91
CA GLY A 72 -24.60 9.22 34.88
C GLY A 72 -23.82 9.66 36.11
N THR A 73 -24.54 9.98 37.19
CA THR A 73 -23.92 10.50 38.41
C THR A 73 -23.51 9.37 39.34
N VAL A 74 -22.24 9.32 39.70
CA VAL A 74 -21.68 8.42 40.72
C VAL A 74 -21.12 9.23 41.87
N ASN A 75 -21.20 8.70 43.09
CA ASN A 75 -20.58 9.30 44.24
C ASN A 75 -19.21 8.65 44.47
N ILE A 76 -18.13 9.44 44.52
CA ILE A 76 -16.76 8.94 44.68
C ILE A 76 -16.11 9.54 45.93
N ALA A 77 -15.43 8.71 46.69
CA ALA A 77 -14.57 9.11 47.80
C ALA A 77 -13.25 8.34 47.79
N VAL A 78 -12.19 8.92 48.36
CA VAL A 78 -10.87 8.29 48.47
C VAL A 78 -10.42 8.36 49.92
N ALA A 79 -10.15 7.21 50.54
CA ALA A 79 -9.72 7.10 51.93
C ALA A 79 -8.40 6.31 52.02
N PRO A 80 -7.62 6.45 53.10
CA PRO A 80 -6.46 5.59 53.32
C PRO A 80 -6.82 4.10 53.28
N ALA A 81 -5.93 3.27 52.73
CA ALA A 81 -6.21 1.86 52.54
C ALA A 81 -6.58 1.14 53.85
N GLY A 82 -7.65 0.36 53.82
CA GLY A 82 -8.18 -0.38 54.97
C GLY A 82 -8.95 0.47 55.99
N THR A 83 -9.24 1.74 55.70
CA THR A 83 -10.04 2.64 56.55
C THR A 83 -11.46 2.82 56.01
N SER A 84 -12.36 3.44 56.77
CA SER A 84 -13.76 3.67 56.36
C SER A 84 -13.87 4.85 55.38
N ILE A 85 -14.96 4.93 54.61
CA ILE A 85 -15.31 6.13 53.82
C ILE A 85 -15.43 7.40 54.69
N ASP A 86 -15.73 7.26 55.98
CA ASP A 86 -15.77 8.39 56.93
C ASP A 86 -14.38 9.05 57.13
N ASP A 87 -13.30 8.32 56.82
CA ASP A 87 -11.92 8.79 56.89
C ASP A 87 -11.43 9.31 55.53
N ALA A 88 -12.34 9.54 54.57
CA ALA A 88 -11.99 10.01 53.23
C ALA A 88 -11.27 11.36 53.25
N ALA A 89 -10.13 11.41 52.55
CA ALA A 89 -9.36 12.63 52.34
C ALA A 89 -9.85 13.41 51.11
N ILE A 90 -10.49 12.73 50.16
CA ILE A 90 -11.17 13.32 48.99
C ILE A 90 -12.60 12.81 48.95
N GLY A 91 -13.57 13.70 48.73
CA GLY A 91 -14.99 13.35 48.69
C GLY A 91 -15.56 13.01 50.09
N PRO A 92 -16.75 12.38 50.16
CA PRO A 92 -17.57 11.93 49.04
C PRO A 92 -18.11 13.09 48.21
N ALA A 93 -18.02 12.97 46.88
CA ALA A 93 -18.52 13.97 45.94
C ALA A 93 -19.20 13.32 44.73
N ASP A 94 -20.19 14.01 44.17
CA ASP A 94 -20.91 13.54 42.99
C ASP A 94 -20.14 13.91 41.72
N PHE A 95 -19.89 12.91 40.88
CA PHE A 95 -19.23 13.05 39.59
C PHE A 95 -20.17 12.57 38.49
N THR A 96 -20.34 13.38 37.45
CA THR A 96 -21.11 13.00 36.27
C THR A 96 -20.18 12.35 35.25
N LEU A 97 -20.40 11.05 35.02
CA LEU A 97 -19.78 10.26 33.98
C LEU A 97 -20.55 10.47 32.67
N PRO A 98 -19.97 11.16 31.67
CA PRO A 98 -20.61 11.29 30.37
C PRO A 98 -20.69 9.92 29.69
N ALA A 99 -21.72 9.70 28.88
CA ALA A 99 -21.81 8.48 28.09
C ALA A 99 -20.67 8.35 27.08
N ASN A 100 -20.27 7.11 26.79
CA ASN A 100 -19.32 6.76 25.73
C ASN A 100 -17.98 7.51 25.85
N SER A 101 -17.57 7.83 27.07
CA SER A 101 -16.35 8.59 27.35
C SER A 101 -15.32 7.76 28.09
N ARG A 102 -14.05 8.16 27.96
CA ARG A 102 -12.93 7.61 28.74
C ARG A 102 -12.45 8.68 29.69
N ILE A 103 -12.41 8.34 30.96
CA ILE A 103 -12.13 9.30 32.02
C ILE A 103 -10.99 8.77 32.87
N THR A 104 -9.95 9.58 33.01
CA THR A 104 -8.98 9.39 34.08
C THR A 104 -9.32 10.33 35.23
N ILE A 105 -9.51 9.74 36.41
CA ILE A 105 -9.66 10.46 37.66
C ILE A 105 -8.33 10.34 38.39
N SER A 106 -7.73 11.44 38.81
CA SER A 106 -6.46 11.43 39.54
C SER A 106 -6.56 12.13 40.88
N ALA A 107 -5.87 11.61 41.88
CA ALA A 107 -5.59 12.33 43.12
C ALA A 107 -4.24 13.04 42.99
N VAL A 108 -4.24 14.37 43.06
CA VAL A 108 -3.04 15.21 42.92
C VAL A 108 -2.88 16.13 44.13
N GLY A 109 -1.70 16.74 44.27
CA GLY A 109 -1.38 17.63 45.38
C GLY A 109 -0.68 16.90 46.53
N SER A 110 -0.66 17.52 47.70
CA SER A 110 -0.01 17.00 48.90
C SER A 110 -0.97 17.00 50.09
N LEU A 111 -0.96 15.90 50.85
CA LEU A 111 -1.69 15.79 52.10
C LEU A 111 -1.09 16.68 53.18
N GLU A 112 0.24 16.73 53.30
CA GLU A 112 0.93 17.55 54.29
C GLU A 112 0.75 19.06 54.03
N ALA A 113 0.73 19.46 52.76
CA ALA A 113 0.51 20.86 52.36
C ALA A 113 -0.98 21.26 52.35
N GLY A 114 -1.90 20.31 52.47
CA GLY A 114 -3.34 20.55 52.40
C GLY A 114 -3.83 20.96 51.01
N THR A 115 -3.11 20.55 49.96
CA THR A 115 -3.41 20.83 48.54
C THR A 115 -4.03 19.63 47.83
N LEU A 116 -4.22 18.51 48.52
CA LEU A 116 -4.82 17.29 47.98
C LEU A 116 -6.18 17.57 47.31
N ALA A 117 -6.32 17.23 46.04
CA ALA A 117 -7.52 17.46 45.25
C ALA A 117 -7.72 16.35 44.19
N PRO A 118 -8.98 16.03 43.85
CA PRO A 118 -9.27 15.23 42.66
C PRO A 118 -9.14 16.10 41.41
N ASN A 119 -8.60 15.52 40.34
CA ASN A 119 -8.69 16.05 38.98
C ASN A 119 -9.29 15.00 38.05
N VAL A 120 -10.03 15.46 37.05
CA VAL A 120 -10.71 14.60 36.08
C VAL A 120 -10.40 15.15 34.70
N PHE A 121 -9.91 14.29 33.81
CA PHE A 121 -9.76 14.64 32.40
C PHE A 121 -10.27 13.52 31.51
N LEU A 122 -10.77 13.93 30.34
CA LEU A 122 -11.16 13.02 29.29
C LEU A 122 -9.92 12.59 28.54
N GLU A 123 -9.85 11.30 28.24
CA GLU A 123 -8.86 10.82 27.29
C GLU A 123 -9.52 10.56 25.96
N ASP A 124 -8.87 11.06 24.92
CA ASP A 124 -9.29 10.82 23.55
C ASP A 124 -8.49 9.64 23.01
N PHE A 125 -9.24 8.64 22.55
CA PHE A 125 -8.74 7.40 21.98
C PHE A 125 -9.22 7.29 20.52
N SER A 126 -9.43 8.44 19.87
CA SER A 126 -9.73 8.51 18.46
C SER A 126 -8.68 7.71 17.67
N ALA A 127 -9.16 7.03 16.63
CA ALA A 127 -8.32 6.26 15.73
C ALA A 127 -7.13 7.11 15.24
N VAL A 128 -5.91 6.60 15.45
CA VAL A 128 -4.67 7.13 14.89
C VAL A 128 -4.21 6.24 13.72
N GLY A 129 -3.35 6.75 12.85
CA GLY A 129 -2.74 5.93 11.81
C GLY A 129 -1.94 4.75 12.38
N ALA A 130 -1.76 3.69 11.58
CA ALA A 130 -1.05 2.48 12.02
C ALA A 130 0.40 2.76 12.51
N ASP A 131 1.04 3.80 11.96
CA ASP A 131 2.38 4.27 12.34
C ASP A 131 2.34 5.50 13.26
N GLU A 132 1.23 5.77 13.91
CA GLU A 132 1.06 6.91 14.82
C GLU A 132 0.75 6.45 16.24
N ALA A 133 1.25 7.20 17.21
CA ALA A 133 0.99 7.03 18.62
C ALA A 133 0.20 8.22 19.14
N TYR A 134 -0.83 7.95 19.95
CA TYR A 134 -1.54 8.97 20.69
C TYR A 134 -0.83 9.19 22.04
N VAL A 135 -0.51 10.43 22.40
CA VAL A 135 0.22 10.74 23.63
C VAL A 135 -0.54 11.78 24.43
N THR A 136 -0.88 11.45 25.67
CA THR A 136 -1.36 12.38 26.69
C THR A 136 -0.24 12.60 27.71
N VAL A 137 0.21 13.84 27.84
CA VAL A 137 1.14 14.24 28.90
C VAL A 137 0.34 14.83 30.04
N TYR A 138 0.58 14.33 31.26
CA TYR A 138 -0.06 14.80 32.47
C TYR A 138 0.96 15.39 33.47
N HIS A 139 0.80 16.64 33.88
CA HIS A 139 1.68 17.31 34.84
C HIS A 139 1.08 17.30 36.24
N ALA A 140 1.56 16.42 37.10
CA ALA A 140 1.18 16.28 38.50
C ALA A 140 2.38 16.40 39.46
N ILE A 141 3.42 17.15 39.08
CA ILE A 141 4.53 17.44 39.99
C ILE A 141 4.08 18.52 40.97
N GLU A 142 3.80 18.13 42.21
CA GLU A 142 3.28 19.01 43.24
C GLU A 142 4.25 20.15 43.55
N GLY A 143 3.73 21.38 43.50
CA GLY A 143 4.51 22.60 43.72
C GLY A 143 5.42 23.03 42.57
N ALA A 144 5.43 22.32 41.43
CA ALA A 144 6.08 22.80 40.22
C ALA A 144 5.21 23.87 39.51
N PRO A 145 5.81 24.89 38.89
CA PRO A 145 5.09 25.79 37.99
C PRO A 145 4.76 25.09 36.66
N SER A 146 4.33 25.84 35.63
CA SER A 146 4.13 25.28 34.30
C SER A 146 5.40 24.63 33.75
N VAL A 147 5.20 23.52 33.04
CA VAL A 147 6.27 22.74 32.39
C VAL A 147 6.05 22.72 30.89
N GLN A 148 7.09 22.35 30.16
CA GLN A 148 7.03 22.09 28.73
C GLN A 148 7.70 20.75 28.42
N VAL A 149 7.29 20.13 27.33
CA VAL A 149 7.89 18.89 26.80
C VAL A 149 8.68 19.26 25.55
N ILE A 150 9.98 18.96 25.56
CA ILE A 150 10.88 19.29 24.47
C ILE A 150 11.52 18.03 23.88
N ASN A 151 11.70 18.03 22.56
CA ASN A 151 12.64 17.14 21.90
C ASN A 151 14.05 17.72 22.03
N VAL A 152 14.95 16.98 22.66
CA VAL A 152 16.31 17.41 23.00
C VAL A 152 17.22 17.43 21.77
N ASP A 153 16.90 16.66 20.72
CA ASP A 153 17.74 16.56 19.52
C ASP A 153 17.70 17.84 18.68
N ASP A 154 16.51 18.43 18.52
CA ASP A 154 16.27 19.59 17.66
C ASP A 154 15.75 20.83 18.41
N GLY A 155 15.41 20.69 19.70
CA GLY A 155 14.88 21.75 20.55
C GLY A 155 13.40 22.05 20.32
N THR A 156 12.68 21.21 19.57
CA THR A 156 11.25 21.40 19.29
C THR A 156 10.44 21.26 20.57
N VAL A 157 9.55 22.22 20.84
CA VAL A 157 8.57 22.15 21.94
C VAL A 157 7.34 21.39 21.45
N LEU A 158 7.05 20.24 22.05
CA LEU A 158 5.89 19.40 21.74
C LEU A 158 4.67 19.80 22.55
N VAL A 159 4.87 20.21 23.80
CA VAL A 159 3.83 20.75 24.68
C VAL A 159 4.40 22.00 25.34
N ASP A 160 3.71 23.12 25.14
CA ASP A 160 4.08 24.42 25.70
C ASP A 160 3.18 24.74 26.90
N SER A 161 3.76 25.34 27.95
CA SER A 161 3.02 25.90 29.09
C SER A 161 1.97 24.97 29.73
N LEU A 162 2.30 23.69 29.95
CA LEU A 162 1.43 22.72 30.62
C LEU A 162 1.35 23.04 32.11
N GLY A 163 0.14 23.38 32.57
CA GLY A 163 -0.17 23.75 33.94
C GLY A 163 -0.26 22.57 34.89
N PHE A 164 -0.20 22.84 36.20
CA PHE A 164 -0.69 21.88 37.20
C PHE A 164 -2.24 21.85 37.13
N PRO A 165 -2.91 20.72 37.41
CA PRO A 165 -4.36 20.61 37.41
C PRO A 165 -5.10 21.78 38.08
N GLY A 166 -6.07 22.38 37.38
CA GLY A 166 -6.86 23.51 37.87
C GLY A 166 -6.15 24.88 37.89
N THR A 167 -4.95 25.02 37.30
CA THR A 167 -4.19 26.29 37.32
C THR A 167 -4.27 27.12 36.04
N PHE A 168 -4.48 26.50 34.88
CA PHE A 168 -4.50 27.14 33.56
C PHE A 168 -5.64 26.57 32.71
N ASP A 169 -6.84 27.14 32.79
CA ASP A 169 -8.02 26.69 32.03
C ASP A 169 -7.67 26.26 30.58
N GLY A 170 -7.90 24.98 30.24
CA GLY A 170 -7.73 24.43 28.89
C GLY A 170 -6.37 23.80 28.57
N ASN A 171 -5.34 24.04 29.39
CA ASN A 171 -4.06 23.32 29.35
C ASN A 171 -3.58 23.03 30.79
N ASP A 172 -4.52 22.73 31.68
CA ASP A 172 -4.29 22.46 33.09
C ASP A 172 -4.21 20.97 33.34
N GLY A 173 -2.99 20.52 33.63
CA GLY A 173 -2.73 19.15 34.01
C GLY A 173 -2.55 18.23 32.83
N ALA A 174 -3.43 18.21 31.82
CA ALA A 174 -3.35 17.26 30.71
C ALA A 174 -3.26 17.94 29.34
N PHE A 175 -2.41 17.41 28.45
CA PHE A 175 -2.39 17.79 27.04
C PHE A 175 -2.16 16.57 26.16
N SER A 176 -2.94 16.44 25.09
CA SER A 176 -2.87 15.30 24.18
C SER A 176 -2.54 15.70 22.75
N PHE A 177 -1.76 14.85 22.07
CA PHE A 177 -1.31 15.05 20.70
C PHE A 177 -0.93 13.71 20.06
N VAL A 178 -0.86 13.69 18.73
CA VAL A 178 -0.45 12.51 17.94
C VAL A 178 0.96 12.72 17.41
N VAL A 179 1.79 11.68 17.45
CA VAL A 179 3.15 11.68 16.90
C VAL A 179 3.42 10.41 16.10
N PRO A 180 4.34 10.44 15.12
CA PRO A 180 4.80 9.22 14.46
C PRO A 180 5.40 8.21 15.46
N ALA A 181 5.27 6.92 15.16
CA ALA A 181 6.00 5.87 15.84
C ALA A 181 7.50 6.08 15.66
N GLY A 182 8.29 5.85 16.72
CA GLY A 182 9.72 6.05 16.68
C GLY A 182 10.35 6.21 18.06
N THR A 183 11.67 6.44 18.07
CA THR A 183 12.43 6.73 19.29
C THR A 183 12.73 8.22 19.36
N TYR A 184 12.39 8.82 20.49
CA TYR A 184 12.52 10.24 20.78
C TYR A 184 13.46 10.48 21.95
N ASN A 185 14.23 11.58 21.89
CA ASN A 185 14.97 12.08 23.05
C ASN A 185 14.18 13.21 23.69
N LEU A 186 13.33 12.89 24.68
CA LEU A 186 12.42 13.86 25.27
C LEU A 186 12.92 14.36 26.63
N ALA A 187 12.50 15.55 27.03
CA ALA A 187 12.67 16.06 28.38
C ALA A 187 11.45 16.88 28.82
N VAL A 188 11.13 16.80 30.12
CA VAL A 188 10.19 17.73 30.77
C VAL A 188 11.02 18.79 31.48
N ALA A 189 10.87 20.05 31.06
CA ALA A 189 11.59 21.19 31.61
C ALA A 189 10.62 22.23 32.15
N LEU A 190 11.13 23.14 32.99
CA LEU A 190 10.34 24.31 33.38
C LEU A 190 10.08 25.21 32.16
N ASP A 191 8.86 25.73 32.09
CA ASP A 191 8.45 26.66 31.03
C ASP A 191 9.27 27.97 31.07
N ALA A 192 9.41 28.53 32.28
CA ALA A 192 10.16 29.77 32.50
C ALA A 192 11.70 29.62 32.37
N ASP A 193 12.21 28.39 32.44
CA ASP A 193 13.64 28.07 32.27
C ASP A 193 13.80 26.70 31.57
N PRO A 194 13.84 26.67 30.23
CA PRO A 194 13.99 25.45 29.44
C PRO A 194 15.26 24.63 29.76
N THR A 195 16.25 25.22 30.43
CA THR A 195 17.48 24.52 30.84
C THR A 195 17.32 23.76 32.16
N ALA A 196 16.28 24.07 32.93
CA ALA A 196 15.92 23.38 34.16
C ALA A 196 15.08 22.13 33.84
N VAL A 197 15.76 21.07 33.41
CA VAL A 197 15.15 19.76 33.14
C VAL A 197 14.75 19.10 34.46
N LEU A 198 13.45 18.82 34.62
CA LEU A 198 12.90 18.07 35.74
C LEU A 198 12.96 16.55 35.48
N LEU A 199 12.63 16.13 34.26
CA LEU A 199 12.64 14.71 33.86
C LEU A 199 13.40 14.54 32.54
N ASP A 200 14.32 13.57 32.53
CA ASP A 200 15.02 13.10 31.35
C ASP A 200 14.32 11.85 30.82
N LEU A 201 13.75 11.95 29.62
CA LEU A 201 13.01 10.92 28.91
C LEU A 201 13.74 10.54 27.61
N SER A 202 15.06 10.60 27.61
CA SER A 202 15.87 10.24 26.45
C SER A 202 15.67 8.77 26.04
N ASN A 203 15.68 8.50 24.74
CA ASN A 203 15.42 7.18 24.14
C ASN A 203 14.02 6.61 24.45
N THR A 204 12.99 7.45 24.52
CA THR A 204 11.60 7.00 24.64
C THR A 204 11.13 6.43 23.30
N THR A 205 10.82 5.14 23.25
CA THR A 205 10.24 4.50 22.05
C THR A 205 8.73 4.49 22.15
N LEU A 206 8.08 5.09 21.16
CA LEU A 206 6.63 5.06 20.94
C LEU A 206 6.35 4.15 19.75
N GLN A 207 5.47 3.19 19.95
CA GLN A 207 5.02 2.28 18.91
C GLN A 207 3.69 2.81 18.35
N GLY A 208 3.47 2.58 17.05
CA GLY A 208 2.20 2.92 16.41
C GLY A 208 1.04 2.13 17.03
N ASN A 209 -0.19 2.60 16.83
CA ASN A 209 -1.42 2.01 17.40
C ASN A 209 -1.46 1.96 18.93
N ASN A 210 -0.67 2.78 19.64
CA ASN A 210 -0.71 2.85 21.09
C ASN A 210 -1.12 4.25 21.56
N ALA A 211 -1.93 4.30 22.62
CA ALA A 211 -2.16 5.47 23.44
C ALA A 211 -1.29 5.43 24.70
N TYR A 212 -0.52 6.49 24.92
CA TYR A 212 0.38 6.67 26.04
C TYR A 212 -0.15 7.75 26.98
N LEU A 213 -0.40 7.41 28.24
CA LEU A 213 -0.54 8.39 29.32
C LEU A 213 0.81 8.51 30.03
N VAL A 214 1.49 9.64 29.81
CA VAL A 214 2.79 9.96 30.39
C VAL A 214 2.57 10.99 31.50
N SER A 215 2.55 10.54 32.76
CA SER A 215 2.31 11.41 33.91
C SER A 215 3.61 11.77 34.61
N ALA A 216 3.97 13.06 34.63
CA ALA A 216 5.04 13.62 35.42
C ALA A 216 4.53 13.85 36.85
N VAL A 217 5.05 13.13 37.83
CA VAL A 217 4.52 13.10 39.21
C VAL A 217 5.63 13.43 40.23
N GLY A 218 5.27 13.63 41.49
CA GLY A 218 6.24 13.82 42.57
C GLY A 218 6.41 15.29 42.94
N THR A 219 7.64 15.71 43.19
CA THR A 219 7.98 17.12 43.55
C THR A 219 9.12 17.64 42.69
N PRO A 220 9.37 18.96 42.60
CA PRO A 220 10.50 19.49 41.82
C PRO A 220 11.87 18.91 42.21
N THR A 221 12.02 18.46 43.47
CA THR A 221 13.26 17.85 43.98
C THR A 221 13.31 16.34 43.78
N GLU A 222 12.15 15.69 43.71
CA GLU A 222 12.00 14.24 43.52
C GLU A 222 10.94 13.96 42.44
N PRO A 223 11.18 14.36 41.18
CA PRO A 223 10.23 14.09 40.11
C PRO A 223 10.33 12.63 39.67
N ALA A 224 9.20 12.07 39.28
CA ALA A 224 9.07 10.71 38.75
C ALA A 224 8.11 10.68 37.56
N VAL A 225 8.03 9.54 36.89
CA VAL A 225 7.17 9.31 35.72
C VAL A 225 6.32 8.09 35.99
N SER A 226 5.01 8.21 35.77
CA SER A 226 4.08 7.10 35.63
C SER A 226 3.69 6.96 34.16
N LEU A 227 3.78 5.75 33.62
CA LEU A 227 3.51 5.48 32.21
C LEU A 227 2.44 4.40 32.10
N THR A 228 1.36 4.72 31.40
CA THR A 228 0.34 3.74 31.01
C THR A 228 0.28 3.67 29.49
N VAL A 229 0.29 2.45 28.95
CA VAL A 229 0.18 2.20 27.52
C VAL A 229 -1.10 1.42 27.27
N THR A 230 -1.89 1.85 26.30
CA THR A 230 -3.08 1.14 25.85
C THR A 230 -2.94 0.87 24.36
N ASP A 231 -3.02 -0.40 23.98
CA ASP A 231 -3.05 -0.83 22.58
C ASP A 231 -4.41 -0.46 21.99
N LEU A 232 -4.42 0.55 21.12
CA LEU A 232 -5.63 1.10 20.50
C LEU A 232 -6.28 0.10 19.55
N PHE A 233 -5.49 -0.80 18.96
CA PHE A 233 -6.04 -1.86 18.13
C PHE A 233 -6.82 -2.85 19.00
N LEU A 234 -6.19 -3.43 20.02
CA LEU A 234 -6.86 -4.39 20.91
C LEU A 234 -8.03 -3.77 21.66
N ASP A 235 -7.87 -2.53 22.12
CA ASP A 235 -8.91 -1.81 22.85
C ASP A 235 -10.12 -1.48 21.98
N SER A 236 -9.92 -1.11 20.71
CA SER A 236 -11.03 -0.93 19.75
C SER A 236 -11.81 -2.23 19.50
N LEU A 237 -11.15 -3.38 19.61
CA LEU A 237 -11.75 -4.70 19.43
C LEU A 237 -12.39 -5.26 20.70
N ALA A 238 -12.06 -4.72 21.88
CA ALA A 238 -12.62 -5.15 23.16
C ALA A 238 -14.02 -4.57 23.43
N ARG A 239 -14.41 -3.51 22.70
CA ARG A 239 -15.76 -2.92 22.77
C ARG A 239 -16.39 -2.80 21.38
N PRO A 240 -16.48 -3.90 20.64
CA PRO A 240 -17.11 -3.89 19.33
C PRO A 240 -18.61 -3.63 19.54
N SER A 241 -19.15 -2.65 18.83
CA SER A 241 -20.60 -2.48 18.73
C SER A 241 -20.97 -2.48 17.26
N GLY A 242 -22.05 -3.18 16.92
CA GLY A 242 -22.53 -3.31 15.55
C GLY A 242 -22.17 -4.63 14.88
N THR A 243 -22.44 -4.69 13.57
CA THR A 243 -22.14 -5.83 12.72
C THR A 243 -20.64 -5.95 12.41
N ILE A 244 -20.22 -7.10 11.89
CA ILE A 244 -18.85 -7.34 11.43
C ILE A 244 -18.41 -6.22 10.48
N GLY A 245 -19.25 -5.87 9.50
CA GLY A 245 -18.95 -4.80 8.56
C GLY A 245 -18.75 -3.45 9.23
N SER A 246 -19.56 -3.07 10.23
CA SER A 246 -19.37 -1.79 10.93
C SER A 246 -18.11 -1.77 11.80
N ILE A 247 -17.75 -2.91 12.41
CA ILE A 247 -16.52 -3.02 13.20
C ILE A 247 -15.29 -2.86 12.29
N LEU A 248 -15.26 -3.58 11.15
CA LEU A 248 -14.16 -3.48 10.19
C LEU A 248 -14.04 -2.07 9.61
N LEU A 249 -15.16 -1.42 9.26
CA LEU A 249 -15.19 -0.06 8.72
C LEU A 249 -14.72 1.00 9.73
N SER A 250 -14.97 0.79 11.01
CA SER A 250 -14.65 1.76 12.07
C SER A 250 -13.21 1.64 12.57
N ASN A 251 -12.51 0.56 12.22
CA ASN A 251 -11.17 0.28 12.69
C ASN A 251 -10.12 0.51 11.57
N PRO A 252 -9.20 1.49 11.74
CA PRO A 252 -8.21 1.82 10.71
C PRO A 252 -7.24 0.67 10.38
N ASN A 253 -7.09 -0.32 11.27
CA ASN A 253 -6.19 -1.46 11.07
C ASN A 253 -6.71 -2.49 10.05
N PHE A 254 -7.95 -2.33 9.57
CA PHE A 254 -8.54 -3.11 8.48
C PHE A 254 -8.81 -2.27 7.23
N SER A 255 -8.22 -1.09 7.12
CA SER A 255 -8.47 -0.19 5.98
C SER A 255 -8.14 -0.83 4.63
N THR A 256 -7.09 -1.65 4.53
CA THR A 256 -6.75 -2.39 3.30
C THR A 256 -7.80 -3.46 2.98
N LEU A 257 -8.24 -4.23 3.99
CA LEU A 257 -9.31 -5.22 3.84
C LEU A 257 -10.60 -4.56 3.35
N VAL A 258 -11.01 -3.46 3.98
CA VAL A 258 -12.19 -2.68 3.62
C VAL A 258 -12.07 -2.12 2.20
N ALA A 259 -10.92 -1.57 1.83
CA ALA A 259 -10.71 -1.02 0.49
C ALA A 259 -10.85 -2.10 -0.59
N LEU A 260 -10.30 -3.30 -0.36
CA LEU A 260 -10.43 -4.43 -1.28
C LEU A 260 -11.88 -4.95 -1.34
N ALA A 261 -12.56 -5.05 -0.21
CA ALA A 261 -13.95 -5.51 -0.13
C ALA A 261 -14.96 -4.52 -0.74
N THR A 262 -14.57 -3.25 -0.91
CA THR A 262 -15.41 -2.20 -1.49
C THR A 262 -14.95 -1.75 -2.88
N ALA A 263 -13.96 -2.44 -3.46
CA ALA A 263 -13.42 -2.12 -4.78
C ALA A 263 -14.45 -2.34 -5.91
N ASP A 264 -14.39 -1.51 -6.94
CA ASP A 264 -15.26 -1.65 -8.10
C ASP A 264 -15.05 -3.00 -8.81
N GLY A 265 -16.16 -3.67 -9.15
CA GLY A 265 -16.12 -4.97 -9.83
C GLY A 265 -15.99 -6.19 -8.91
N VAL A 266 -15.70 -5.97 -7.62
CA VAL A 266 -15.73 -7.03 -6.60
C VAL A 266 -17.20 -7.27 -6.21
N SER A 267 -17.80 -8.32 -6.77
CA SER A 267 -19.22 -8.64 -6.59
C SER A 267 -19.46 -9.43 -5.30
N LEU A 268 -19.20 -8.82 -4.15
CA LEU A 268 -19.42 -9.50 -2.88
C LEU A 268 -20.89 -9.45 -2.47
N ASP A 269 -21.58 -10.58 -2.60
CA ASP A 269 -22.76 -10.89 -1.77
C ASP A 269 -22.40 -10.90 -0.26
N ILE A 270 -21.09 -10.99 0.03
CA ILE A 270 -20.52 -10.88 1.38
C ILE A 270 -20.64 -9.46 1.95
N ALA A 271 -20.40 -8.38 1.21
CA ALA A 271 -20.45 -7.03 1.80
C ALA A 271 -21.85 -6.69 2.33
N GLY A 272 -22.90 -7.18 1.64
CA GLY A 272 -24.27 -7.17 2.14
C GLY A 272 -24.44 -8.04 3.38
N SER A 273 -23.90 -9.27 3.36
CA SER A 273 -23.99 -10.22 4.49
C SER A 273 -23.19 -9.78 5.74
N LEU A 274 -22.05 -9.10 5.59
CA LEU A 274 -21.26 -8.56 6.71
C LEU A 274 -21.97 -7.39 7.40
N LEU A 275 -22.86 -6.70 6.69
CA LEU A 275 -23.71 -5.64 7.21
C LEU A 275 -25.12 -6.12 7.57
N ASP A 276 -25.46 -7.36 7.25
CA ASP A 276 -26.75 -7.96 7.58
C ASP A 276 -26.75 -8.42 9.04
N ALA A 277 -27.59 -7.81 9.86
CA ALA A 277 -27.72 -8.12 11.29
C ALA A 277 -28.27 -9.54 11.54
N ASP A 278 -28.96 -10.14 10.56
CA ASP A 278 -29.51 -11.50 10.67
C ASP A 278 -28.51 -12.58 10.20
N ALA A 279 -27.36 -12.18 9.64
CA ALA A 279 -26.30 -13.11 9.28
C ALA A 279 -25.64 -13.73 10.52
N ASN A 280 -24.96 -14.86 10.33
CA ASN A 280 -24.19 -15.52 11.37
C ASN A 280 -22.90 -16.03 10.75
N LEU A 281 -21.84 -15.24 10.81
CA LEU A 281 -20.59 -15.51 10.08
C LEU A 281 -19.38 -15.54 11.03
N THR A 282 -18.30 -16.16 10.55
CA THR A 282 -16.97 -15.94 11.10
C THR A 282 -16.06 -15.36 10.02
N VAL A 283 -15.43 -14.22 10.34
CA VAL A 283 -14.46 -13.57 9.45
C VAL A 283 -13.07 -13.66 10.06
N PHE A 284 -12.15 -14.27 9.33
CA PHE A 284 -10.73 -14.16 9.63
C PHE A 284 -10.22 -12.85 9.02
N ALA A 285 -10.07 -11.80 9.81
CA ALA A 285 -9.76 -10.45 9.34
C ALA A 285 -8.24 -10.20 9.34
N PRO A 286 -7.57 -10.22 8.17
CA PRO A 286 -6.17 -9.84 8.08
C PRO A 286 -5.97 -8.36 8.39
N THR A 287 -4.93 -8.05 9.16
CA THR A 287 -4.49 -6.67 9.42
C THR A 287 -3.91 -6.02 8.17
N ASN A 288 -3.77 -4.69 8.16
CA ASN A 288 -3.06 -4.00 7.09
C ASN A 288 -1.62 -4.52 6.89
N ALA A 289 -0.91 -4.83 7.97
CA ALA A 289 0.45 -5.39 7.92
C ALA A 289 0.48 -6.77 7.23
N ALA A 290 -0.58 -7.58 7.39
CA ALA A 290 -0.72 -8.85 6.68
C ALA A 290 -0.78 -8.63 5.16
N PHE A 291 -1.51 -7.61 4.70
CA PHE A 291 -1.56 -7.24 3.29
C PHE A 291 -0.23 -6.68 2.79
N ASP A 292 0.48 -5.88 3.60
CA ASP A 292 1.80 -5.36 3.24
C ASP A 292 2.81 -6.50 3.03
N ASN A 293 2.80 -7.50 3.93
CA ASN A 293 3.62 -8.70 3.80
C ASN A 293 3.25 -9.49 2.53
N LEU A 294 1.96 -9.65 2.25
CA LEU A 294 1.49 -10.31 1.03
C LEU A 294 2.01 -9.58 -0.21
N LEU A 295 1.76 -8.27 -0.33
CA LEU A 295 2.17 -7.47 -1.49
C LEU A 295 3.68 -7.51 -1.72
N ALA A 296 4.46 -7.42 -0.64
CA ALA A 296 5.91 -7.56 -0.70
C ALA A 296 6.33 -8.96 -1.20
N SER A 297 5.64 -10.02 -0.76
CA SER A 297 5.93 -11.39 -1.19
C SER A 297 5.56 -11.67 -2.66
N LEU A 298 4.54 -10.97 -3.16
CA LEU A 298 4.09 -11.05 -4.55
C LEU A 298 4.87 -10.11 -5.48
N GLU A 299 5.79 -9.30 -4.95
CA GLU A 299 6.52 -8.25 -5.68
C GLU A 299 5.58 -7.33 -6.46
N THR A 300 4.45 -6.95 -5.85
CA THR A 300 3.40 -6.13 -6.49
C THR A 300 2.85 -5.05 -5.55
N ASP A 301 1.93 -4.22 -6.05
CA ASP A 301 1.24 -3.19 -5.28
C ASP A 301 -0.30 -3.40 -5.26
N ALA A 302 -0.96 -2.71 -4.34
CA ALA A 302 -2.42 -2.78 -4.21
C ALA A 302 -3.15 -2.31 -5.48
N ALA A 303 -2.58 -1.33 -6.20
CA ALA A 303 -3.18 -0.82 -7.44
C ALA A 303 -3.20 -1.87 -8.55
N THR A 304 -2.20 -2.74 -8.60
CA THR A 304 -2.14 -3.88 -9.52
C THR A 304 -3.18 -4.93 -9.15
N LEU A 305 -3.29 -5.31 -7.86
CA LEU A 305 -4.32 -6.27 -7.43
C LEU A 305 -5.75 -5.78 -7.72
N LEU A 306 -6.02 -4.49 -7.55
CA LEU A 306 -7.33 -3.87 -7.83
C LEU A 306 -7.77 -4.00 -9.29
N GLN A 307 -6.86 -4.31 -10.22
CA GLN A 307 -7.20 -4.57 -11.62
C GLN A 307 -7.79 -5.99 -11.83
N TYR A 308 -7.72 -6.85 -10.82
CA TYR A 308 -8.15 -8.25 -10.86
C TYR A 308 -9.19 -8.55 -9.78
N PRO A 309 -10.43 -8.03 -9.93
CA PRO A 309 -11.48 -8.21 -8.93
C PRO A 309 -11.87 -9.68 -8.71
N ASP A 310 -11.68 -10.56 -9.69
CA ASP A 310 -11.87 -12.01 -9.59
C ASP A 310 -10.92 -12.66 -8.56
N LEU A 311 -9.66 -12.22 -8.55
CA LEU A 311 -8.66 -12.67 -7.58
C LEU A 311 -9.01 -12.15 -6.17
N ILE A 312 -9.39 -10.89 -6.06
CA ILE A 312 -9.79 -10.27 -4.78
C ILE A 312 -11.00 -11.00 -4.19
N GLU A 313 -12.04 -11.25 -5.00
CA GLU A 313 -13.24 -11.96 -4.56
C GLU A 313 -12.91 -13.37 -4.05
N THR A 314 -12.03 -14.09 -4.75
CA THR A 314 -11.55 -15.42 -4.32
C THR A 314 -10.86 -15.35 -2.96
N ILE A 315 -9.97 -14.39 -2.75
CA ILE A 315 -9.25 -14.21 -1.49
C ILE A 315 -10.23 -13.87 -0.36
N LEU A 316 -11.15 -12.94 -0.58
CA LEU A 316 -12.08 -12.50 0.46
C LEU A 316 -13.08 -13.59 0.85
N LEU A 317 -13.63 -14.34 -0.11
CA LEU A 317 -14.52 -15.49 0.17
C LEU A 317 -13.81 -16.56 1.01
N TYR A 318 -12.51 -16.76 0.79
CA TYR A 318 -11.72 -17.73 1.56
C TYR A 318 -11.54 -17.33 3.03
N HIS A 319 -11.63 -16.04 3.36
CA HIS A 319 -11.50 -15.57 4.75
C HIS A 319 -12.80 -15.64 5.55
N VAL A 320 -13.92 -16.02 4.93
CA VAL A 320 -15.23 -16.04 5.57
C VAL A 320 -15.73 -17.47 5.69
N VAL A 321 -16.25 -17.79 6.86
CA VAL A 321 -16.88 -19.07 7.21
C VAL A 321 -18.33 -18.83 7.60
N ASP A 322 -19.20 -19.76 7.22
CA ASP A 322 -20.61 -19.74 7.63
C ASP A 322 -20.77 -20.24 9.08
N GLY A 323 -21.55 -19.52 9.87
CA GLY A 323 -21.75 -19.75 11.31
C GLY A 323 -20.73 -19.03 12.20
N ALA A 324 -21.17 -18.61 13.39
CA ALA A 324 -20.29 -18.15 14.45
C ALA A 324 -19.47 -19.32 15.03
N VAL A 325 -18.16 -19.26 14.82
CA VAL A 325 -17.15 -20.17 15.36
C VAL A 325 -16.31 -19.40 16.37
N ASP A 326 -16.69 -19.43 17.65
CA ASP A 326 -15.92 -18.83 18.75
C ASP A 326 -14.74 -19.71 19.19
N SER A 327 -13.88 -19.22 20.10
CA SER A 327 -12.71 -19.98 20.57
C SER A 327 -13.08 -21.29 21.26
N GLU A 328 -14.24 -21.39 21.90
CA GLU A 328 -14.73 -22.65 22.48
C GLU A 328 -14.96 -23.70 21.38
N THR A 329 -15.56 -23.27 20.27
CA THR A 329 -15.77 -24.09 19.09
C THR A 329 -14.44 -24.39 18.38
N VAL A 330 -13.58 -23.39 18.17
CA VAL A 330 -12.24 -23.55 17.56
C VAL A 330 -11.39 -24.57 18.31
N ALA A 331 -11.46 -24.62 19.64
CA ALA A 331 -10.72 -25.59 20.45
C ALA A 331 -11.08 -27.06 20.09
N THR A 332 -12.26 -27.30 19.53
CA THR A 332 -12.72 -28.63 19.07
C THR A 332 -12.27 -28.98 17.65
N LEU A 333 -11.77 -28.01 16.89
CA LEU A 333 -11.44 -28.12 15.46
C LEU A 333 -9.94 -28.39 15.20
N ASN A 334 -9.18 -28.79 16.21
CA ASN A 334 -7.74 -29.00 16.06
C ASN A 334 -7.42 -30.13 15.06
N GLY A 335 -6.81 -29.78 13.93
CA GLY A 335 -6.49 -30.67 12.82
C GLY A 335 -7.66 -30.91 11.86
N GLU A 336 -8.76 -30.18 12.02
CA GLU A 336 -9.93 -30.25 11.14
C GLU A 336 -9.89 -29.14 10.08
N SER A 337 -10.62 -29.36 8.98
CA SER A 337 -10.82 -28.37 7.93
C SER A 337 -12.21 -27.76 8.04
N VAL A 338 -12.28 -26.43 8.01
CA VAL A 338 -13.51 -25.64 8.12
C VAL A 338 -13.89 -25.10 6.73
N PRO A 339 -15.08 -25.43 6.19
CA PRO A 339 -15.52 -24.89 4.91
C PRO A 339 -15.64 -23.38 4.92
N THR A 340 -15.13 -22.73 3.88
CA THR A 340 -15.25 -21.28 3.68
C THR A 340 -16.45 -20.96 2.78
N LEU A 341 -16.76 -19.68 2.61
CA LEU A 341 -17.73 -19.23 1.61
C LEU A 341 -17.19 -19.34 0.17
N LEU A 342 -15.89 -19.62 -0.01
CA LEU A 342 -15.35 -20.00 -1.31
C LEU A 342 -15.71 -21.46 -1.60
N ASP A 343 -16.55 -21.66 -2.61
CA ASP A 343 -17.11 -22.97 -2.97
C ASP A 343 -16.04 -24.06 -3.12
N GLY A 344 -16.14 -25.09 -2.28
CA GLY A 344 -15.27 -26.27 -2.32
C GLY A 344 -13.91 -26.09 -1.63
N GLU A 345 -13.65 -24.91 -1.05
CA GLU A 345 -12.41 -24.60 -0.36
C GLU A 345 -12.63 -24.57 1.17
N SER A 346 -11.59 -24.91 1.92
CA SER A 346 -11.64 -24.99 3.38
C SER A 346 -10.32 -24.53 4.00
N ILE A 347 -10.39 -24.00 5.22
CA ILE A 347 -9.23 -23.61 6.02
C ILE A 347 -8.89 -24.73 7.00
N GLU A 348 -7.63 -25.10 7.11
CA GLU A 348 -7.17 -26.01 8.17
C GLU A 348 -6.90 -25.26 9.48
N VAL A 349 -7.46 -25.75 10.58
CA VAL A 349 -7.31 -25.14 11.91
C VAL A 349 -6.36 -25.97 12.78
N GLN A 350 -5.35 -25.34 13.34
CA GLN A 350 -4.41 -25.95 14.28
C GLN A 350 -4.39 -25.21 15.61
N VAL A 351 -4.71 -25.92 16.68
CA VAL A 351 -4.75 -25.38 18.04
C VAL A 351 -3.57 -25.90 18.83
N SER A 352 -2.83 -24.98 19.44
CA SER A 352 -1.63 -25.27 20.22
C SER A 352 -1.58 -24.43 21.49
N ALA A 353 -0.65 -24.74 22.39
CA ALA A 353 -0.41 -23.92 23.58
C ALA A 353 0.07 -22.49 23.24
N SER A 354 0.58 -22.28 22.02
CA SER A 354 1.01 -20.97 21.52
C SER A 354 -0.07 -20.20 20.76
N GLY A 355 -1.30 -20.72 20.68
CA GLY A 355 -2.42 -20.09 19.98
C GLY A 355 -2.97 -20.94 18.83
N VAL A 356 -3.79 -20.30 18.00
CA VAL A 356 -4.46 -20.90 16.85
C VAL A 356 -3.73 -20.49 15.57
N LYS A 357 -3.47 -21.47 14.70
CA LYS A 357 -2.93 -21.28 13.35
C LYS A 357 -3.93 -21.73 12.31
N LEU A 358 -4.04 -20.96 11.23
CA LEU A 358 -4.84 -21.23 10.05
C LEU A 358 -3.91 -21.55 8.87
N ASP A 359 -4.21 -22.60 8.12
CA ASP A 359 -3.44 -23.09 6.98
C ASP A 359 -1.93 -23.20 7.24
N PHE A 360 -1.54 -23.53 8.48
CA PHE A 360 -0.16 -23.68 8.98
C PHE A 360 0.67 -22.38 9.12
N PHE A 361 0.28 -21.25 8.51
CA PHE A 361 1.08 -20.02 8.49
C PHE A 361 0.44 -18.84 9.22
N ALA A 362 -0.85 -18.57 9.05
CA ALA A 362 -1.50 -17.41 9.64
C ALA A 362 -1.80 -17.65 11.12
N ASN A 363 -1.36 -16.76 12.00
CA ASN A 363 -1.67 -16.80 13.43
C ASN A 363 -2.93 -15.99 13.70
N VAL A 364 -3.83 -16.52 14.53
CA VAL A 364 -4.89 -15.71 15.14
C VAL A 364 -4.28 -14.89 16.26
N ILE A 365 -4.18 -13.58 16.06
CA ILE A 365 -3.58 -12.64 17.00
C ILE A 365 -4.60 -12.05 17.98
N VAL A 366 -5.86 -11.92 17.55
CA VAL A 366 -6.98 -11.52 18.42
C VAL A 366 -8.17 -12.42 18.14
N PRO A 367 -8.46 -13.39 19.02
CA PRO A 367 -9.64 -14.22 18.88
C PRO A 367 -10.89 -13.52 19.45
N ASP A 368 -12.07 -13.99 19.02
CA ASP A 368 -13.37 -13.70 19.65
C ASP A 368 -13.77 -12.22 19.72
N VAL A 369 -13.55 -11.48 18.64
CA VAL A 369 -14.15 -10.15 18.52
C VAL A 369 -15.63 -10.34 18.15
N MET A 370 -16.49 -10.29 19.16
CA MET A 370 -17.93 -10.53 19.02
C MET A 370 -18.60 -9.39 18.25
N ALA A 371 -19.46 -9.73 17.29
CA ALA A 371 -20.26 -8.79 16.51
C ALA A 371 -21.74 -9.18 16.57
N ASP A 372 -22.63 -8.25 16.23
CA ASP A 372 -24.08 -8.53 16.25
C ASP A 372 -24.49 -9.69 15.32
N ASN A 373 -23.75 -9.88 14.23
CA ASN A 373 -24.00 -10.89 13.19
C ASN A 373 -22.88 -11.94 13.05
N GLY A 374 -22.07 -12.16 14.11
CA GLY A 374 -21.07 -13.21 14.11
C GLY A 374 -19.82 -12.92 14.93
N VAL A 375 -18.68 -13.46 14.47
CA VAL A 375 -17.38 -13.37 15.16
C VAL A 375 -16.28 -12.96 14.19
N ILE A 376 -15.38 -12.08 14.62
CA ILE A 376 -14.15 -11.77 13.90
C ILE A 376 -12.97 -12.38 14.65
N HIS A 377 -12.10 -13.07 13.92
CA HIS A 377 -10.78 -13.49 14.39
C HIS A 377 -9.72 -12.73 13.61
N VAL A 378 -8.93 -11.92 14.29
CA VAL A 378 -7.88 -11.14 13.62
C VAL A 378 -6.68 -12.02 13.35
N ILE A 379 -6.15 -11.95 12.13
CA ILE A 379 -4.98 -12.71 11.69
C ILE A 379 -3.83 -11.81 11.21
N ASP A 380 -2.61 -12.32 11.32
CA ASP A 380 -1.38 -11.62 10.95
C ASP A 380 -0.90 -11.88 9.51
N GLU A 381 -1.56 -12.77 8.77
CA GLU A 381 -1.24 -13.11 7.39
C GLU A 381 -2.53 -13.21 6.55
N VAL A 382 -2.45 -12.91 5.25
CA VAL A 382 -3.59 -13.09 4.33
C VAL A 382 -3.68 -14.57 3.91
N LEU A 383 -4.83 -15.19 4.12
CA LEU A 383 -5.11 -16.55 3.68
C LEU A 383 -5.24 -16.61 2.16
N LEU A 384 -4.47 -17.50 1.53
CA LEU A 384 -4.44 -17.65 0.08
C LEU A 384 -4.78 -19.10 -0.32
N PRO A 385 -5.96 -19.35 -0.93
CA PRO A 385 -6.26 -20.66 -1.46
C PRO A 385 -5.38 -20.96 -2.69
N GLN A 386 -5.22 -22.24 -3.02
CA GLN A 386 -4.40 -22.66 -4.18
C GLN A 386 -4.92 -22.08 -5.51
N THR A 387 -6.22 -21.83 -5.61
CA THR A 387 -6.88 -21.17 -6.75
C THR A 387 -6.40 -19.73 -6.93
N ALA A 388 -6.30 -18.94 -5.85
CA ALA A 388 -5.79 -17.59 -5.87
C ALA A 388 -4.30 -17.55 -6.26
N ILE A 389 -3.48 -18.44 -5.68
CA ILE A 389 -2.05 -18.57 -6.01
C ILE A 389 -1.85 -18.88 -7.50
N SER A 390 -2.62 -19.84 -8.02
CA SER A 390 -2.55 -20.24 -9.44
C SER A 390 -2.95 -19.09 -10.36
N ARG A 391 -4.01 -18.35 -9.99
CA ARG A 391 -4.49 -17.19 -10.75
C ARG A 391 -3.46 -16.07 -10.75
N TRP A 392 -2.84 -15.78 -9.61
CA TRP A 392 -1.75 -14.80 -9.53
C TRP A 392 -0.58 -15.17 -10.46
N HIS A 393 -0.13 -16.43 -10.45
CA HIS A 393 0.96 -16.86 -11.32
C HIS A 393 0.67 -16.68 -12.82
N GLU A 394 -0.58 -16.87 -13.25
CA GLU A 394 -1.01 -16.56 -14.61
C GLU A 394 -0.91 -15.06 -14.91
N ILE A 395 -1.46 -14.22 -14.01
CA ILE A 395 -1.43 -12.76 -14.10
C ILE A 395 0.01 -12.24 -14.16
N SER A 396 0.88 -12.68 -13.26
CA SER A 396 2.28 -12.23 -13.21
C SER A 396 3.00 -12.53 -14.52
N ARG A 397 2.74 -13.69 -15.13
CA ARG A 397 3.32 -14.04 -16.44
C ARG A 397 2.79 -13.15 -17.56
N GLU A 398 1.51 -12.81 -17.55
CA GLU A 398 0.92 -11.88 -18.52
C GLU A 398 1.55 -10.48 -18.40
N LEU A 399 1.73 -10.00 -17.16
CA LEU A 399 2.36 -8.72 -16.87
C LEU A 399 3.84 -8.70 -17.30
N GLU A 400 4.58 -9.78 -17.03
CA GLU A 400 5.98 -9.91 -17.47
C GLU A 400 6.09 -9.90 -18.99
N LEU A 401 5.22 -10.64 -19.68
CA LEU A 401 5.19 -10.67 -21.14
C LEU A 401 4.80 -9.31 -21.73
N ALA A 402 3.86 -8.59 -21.12
CA ALA A 402 3.49 -7.24 -21.54
C ALA A 402 4.66 -6.26 -21.33
N ALA A 403 5.34 -6.32 -20.18
CA ALA A 403 6.51 -5.48 -19.91
C ALA A 403 7.66 -5.76 -20.88
N LEU A 404 7.90 -7.03 -21.24
CA LEU A 404 8.88 -7.41 -22.25
C LEU A 404 8.51 -6.91 -23.65
N ALA A 405 7.23 -6.92 -24.01
CA ALA A 405 6.76 -6.37 -25.28
C ALA A 405 6.96 -4.85 -25.34
N GLU A 406 6.65 -4.12 -24.27
CA GLU A 406 6.86 -2.65 -24.17
C GLU A 406 8.35 -2.26 -24.13
N ALA A 407 9.22 -3.15 -23.64
CA ALA A 407 10.66 -2.94 -23.64
C ALA A 407 11.32 -3.27 -24.99
N SER A 408 10.56 -3.80 -25.95
CA SER A 408 11.09 -4.18 -27.25
C SER A 408 11.31 -2.95 -28.12
N THR A 409 12.46 -2.89 -28.82
CA THR A 409 12.73 -1.91 -29.87
C THR A 409 12.65 -2.59 -31.24
N THR A 410 11.58 -2.30 -31.97
CA THR A 410 11.29 -2.86 -33.29
C THR A 410 11.99 -2.09 -34.42
N ILE A 411 12.07 -2.67 -35.62
CA ILE A 411 12.78 -2.07 -36.78
C ILE A 411 12.22 -0.70 -37.15
N ASP A 412 10.90 -0.49 -37.11
CA ASP A 412 10.31 0.83 -37.39
C ASP A 412 10.67 1.87 -36.33
N GLU A 413 10.75 1.49 -35.05
CA GLU A 413 11.20 2.38 -33.97
C GLU A 413 12.68 2.72 -34.09
N VAL A 414 13.54 1.74 -34.40
CA VAL A 414 14.96 1.96 -34.67
C VAL A 414 15.13 2.87 -35.88
N ALA A 415 14.35 2.67 -36.94
CA ALA A 415 14.35 3.55 -38.11
C ALA A 415 13.82 4.95 -37.77
N ALA A 416 12.83 5.09 -36.90
CA ALA A 416 12.26 6.37 -36.49
C ALA A 416 13.21 7.20 -35.63
N ALA A 417 14.13 6.54 -34.92
CA ALA A 417 15.17 7.20 -34.14
C ALA A 417 16.30 7.82 -35.00
N ASP A 418 16.43 7.45 -36.28
CA ASP A 418 17.44 7.97 -37.20
C ASP A 418 16.81 8.81 -38.32
N GLU A 419 17.13 10.12 -38.33
CA GLU A 419 16.60 11.08 -39.31
C GLU A 419 16.88 10.68 -40.77
N ASN A 420 17.90 9.85 -41.03
CA ASN A 420 18.27 9.37 -42.36
C ASN A 420 17.25 8.40 -42.98
N PHE A 421 16.30 7.87 -42.20
CA PHE A 421 15.24 6.96 -42.69
C PHE A 421 13.86 7.61 -42.78
N SER A 422 13.75 8.93 -42.57
CA SER A 422 12.47 9.64 -42.60
C SER A 422 11.70 9.47 -43.93
N THR A 423 12.38 9.35 -45.07
CA THR A 423 11.74 9.05 -46.37
C THR A 423 11.19 7.63 -46.41
N LEU A 424 11.95 6.65 -45.92
CA LEU A 424 11.52 5.25 -45.85
C LEU A 424 10.25 5.10 -45.01
N LEU A 425 10.23 5.69 -43.82
CA LEU A 425 9.06 5.65 -42.93
C LEU A 425 7.85 6.37 -43.51
N SER A 426 8.06 7.49 -44.19
CA SER A 426 6.98 8.19 -44.89
C SER A 426 6.37 7.35 -46.01
N LEU A 427 7.16 6.52 -46.70
CA LEU A 427 6.66 5.60 -47.73
C LEU A 427 5.95 4.39 -47.12
N VAL A 428 6.48 3.80 -46.05
CA VAL A 428 5.85 2.68 -45.34
C VAL A 428 4.47 3.07 -44.78
N THR A 429 4.31 4.32 -44.34
CA THR A 429 3.06 4.85 -43.76
C THR A 429 2.17 5.58 -44.78
N ALA A 430 2.55 5.61 -46.06
CA ALA A 430 1.81 6.34 -47.08
C ALA A 430 0.41 5.73 -47.34
N PRO A 431 -0.65 6.54 -47.52
CA PRO A 431 -1.97 6.03 -47.82
C PRO A 431 -1.99 5.13 -49.07
N GLY A 432 -2.58 3.94 -48.94
CA GLY A 432 -2.71 2.97 -50.03
C GLY A 432 -1.55 1.98 -50.14
N VAL A 433 -0.41 2.22 -49.48
CA VAL A 433 0.64 1.22 -49.32
C VAL A 433 0.14 0.11 -48.40
N ASP A 434 0.52 -1.14 -48.71
CA ASP A 434 0.08 -2.32 -47.96
C ASP A 434 0.39 -2.17 -46.46
N PRO A 435 -0.63 -2.11 -45.57
CA PRO A 435 -0.43 -1.97 -44.14
C PRO A 435 0.28 -3.17 -43.51
N ALA A 436 0.31 -4.33 -44.18
CA ALA A 436 1.07 -5.49 -43.72
C ALA A 436 2.58 -5.22 -43.65
N ILE A 437 3.11 -4.27 -44.43
CA ILE A 437 4.53 -3.89 -44.38
C ILE A 437 4.84 -3.22 -43.05
N LEU A 438 4.04 -2.22 -42.64
CA LEU A 438 4.22 -1.60 -41.33
C LEU A 438 4.01 -2.62 -40.22
N GLY A 439 2.95 -3.44 -40.32
CA GLY A 439 2.69 -4.52 -39.37
C GLY A 439 3.87 -5.48 -39.22
N LEU A 440 4.60 -5.76 -40.31
CA LEU A 440 5.80 -6.60 -40.26
C LEU A 440 6.99 -5.89 -39.59
N LEU A 441 7.20 -4.59 -39.84
CA LEU A 441 8.31 -3.82 -39.27
C LEU A 441 8.11 -3.53 -37.77
N SER A 442 6.86 -3.45 -37.31
CA SER A 442 6.48 -3.16 -35.92
C SER A 442 6.05 -4.41 -35.13
N ASP A 443 6.10 -5.61 -35.72
CA ASP A 443 5.80 -6.85 -35.01
C ASP A 443 7.04 -7.32 -34.25
N PRO A 444 7.05 -7.29 -32.91
CA PRO A 444 8.20 -7.70 -32.10
C PRO A 444 8.53 -9.20 -32.24
N THR A 445 7.62 -10.01 -32.78
CA THR A 445 7.81 -11.45 -32.97
C THR A 445 8.33 -11.81 -34.36
N ALA A 446 8.38 -10.86 -35.28
CA ALA A 446 8.96 -11.08 -36.61
C ALA A 446 10.47 -11.36 -36.51
N SER A 447 11.01 -12.05 -37.51
CA SER A 447 12.46 -12.19 -37.66
C SER A 447 12.79 -11.89 -39.11
N ILE A 448 13.24 -10.65 -39.36
CA ILE A 448 13.49 -10.17 -40.72
C ILE A 448 14.81 -9.41 -40.83
N THR A 449 15.22 -9.17 -42.07
CA THR A 449 16.33 -8.27 -42.39
C THR A 449 15.85 -7.19 -43.33
N VAL A 450 16.07 -5.92 -42.99
CA VAL A 450 15.73 -4.78 -43.83
C VAL A 450 17.00 -4.15 -44.37
N PHE A 451 17.14 -4.14 -45.69
CA PHE A 451 18.14 -3.32 -46.36
C PHE A 451 17.59 -1.90 -46.48
N ALA A 452 17.88 -1.02 -45.52
CA ALA A 452 17.26 0.29 -45.40
C ALA A 452 18.00 1.36 -46.26
N PRO A 453 17.41 1.85 -47.36
CA PRO A 453 17.98 2.96 -48.11
C PRO A 453 17.86 4.28 -47.33
N THR A 454 18.94 5.06 -47.36
CA THR A 454 18.95 6.41 -46.77
C THR A 454 18.10 7.41 -47.57
N ASN A 455 17.75 8.54 -46.98
CA ASN A 455 17.11 9.66 -47.69
C ASN A 455 17.88 10.07 -48.96
N ALA A 456 19.22 10.12 -48.88
CA ALA A 456 20.07 10.43 -50.03
C ALA A 456 19.98 9.39 -51.15
N ALA A 457 19.77 8.10 -50.80
CA ALA A 457 19.54 7.04 -51.77
C ALA A 457 18.23 7.25 -52.55
N PHE A 458 17.15 7.63 -51.86
CA PHE A 458 15.87 7.97 -52.51
C PHE A 458 15.99 9.22 -53.39
N GLU A 459 16.65 10.28 -52.91
CA GLU A 459 16.87 11.51 -53.69
C GLU A 459 17.67 11.23 -54.98
N ALA A 460 18.73 10.42 -54.87
CA ALA A 460 19.54 10.01 -56.02
C ALA A 460 18.71 9.20 -57.03
N LEU A 461 17.85 8.28 -56.55
CA LEU A 461 16.97 7.51 -57.41
C LEU A 461 16.02 8.42 -58.19
N LEU A 462 15.26 9.27 -57.48
CA LEU A 462 14.26 10.16 -58.09
C LEU A 462 14.89 11.10 -59.12
N SER A 463 16.08 11.62 -58.82
CA SER A 463 16.87 12.43 -59.75
C SER A 463 17.29 11.64 -61.00
N SER A 464 17.71 10.39 -60.84
CA SER A 464 18.16 9.55 -61.96
C SER A 464 17.02 9.15 -62.91
N LEU A 465 15.82 8.96 -62.35
CA LEU A 465 14.62 8.61 -63.11
C LEU A 465 13.86 9.83 -63.64
N ASN A 466 14.24 11.05 -63.21
CA ASN A 466 13.54 12.30 -63.49
C ASN A 466 12.05 12.24 -63.09
N ILE A 467 11.78 11.69 -61.91
CA ILE A 467 10.45 11.53 -61.33
C ILE A 467 10.20 12.60 -60.27
N ASP A 468 9.02 13.21 -60.29
CA ASP A 468 8.54 14.03 -59.16
C ASP A 468 8.16 13.11 -57.99
N PRO A 469 8.71 13.30 -56.77
CA PRO A 469 8.35 12.52 -55.59
C PRO A 469 6.82 12.42 -55.38
N ALA A 470 6.06 13.49 -55.66
CA ALA A 470 4.61 13.49 -55.52
C ALA A 470 3.93 12.49 -56.47
N LYS A 471 4.52 12.24 -57.64
CA LYS A 471 4.03 11.25 -58.60
C LYS A 471 4.28 9.82 -58.17
N LEU A 472 5.33 9.55 -57.41
CA LEU A 472 5.56 8.21 -56.88
C LEU A 472 4.47 7.82 -55.86
N LEU A 473 4.04 8.78 -55.03
CA LEU A 473 2.97 8.59 -54.03
C LEU A 473 1.58 8.35 -54.66
N GLU A 474 1.39 8.68 -55.95
CA GLU A 474 0.16 8.32 -56.70
C GLU A 474 0.12 6.82 -57.07
N HIS A 475 1.20 6.07 -56.84
CA HIS A 475 1.35 4.65 -57.21
C HIS A 475 1.77 3.77 -56.02
N PRO A 476 0.87 3.55 -55.04
CA PRO A 476 1.19 2.77 -53.85
C PRO A 476 1.60 1.32 -54.14
N ASP A 477 1.05 0.68 -55.19
CA ASP A 477 1.44 -0.69 -55.57
C ASP A 477 2.93 -0.80 -55.95
N LEU A 478 3.46 0.23 -56.61
CA LEU A 478 4.89 0.31 -56.95
C LEU A 478 5.72 0.51 -55.67
N ILE A 479 5.25 1.33 -54.73
CA ILE A 479 5.91 1.54 -53.43
C ILE A 479 5.95 0.22 -52.64
N SER A 480 4.83 -0.50 -52.52
CA SER A 480 4.79 -1.81 -51.87
C SER A 480 5.74 -2.82 -52.52
N THR A 481 5.80 -2.85 -53.86
CA THR A 481 6.74 -3.70 -54.61
C THR A 481 8.20 -3.38 -54.25
N ILE A 482 8.56 -2.09 -54.22
CA ILE A 482 9.91 -1.64 -53.87
C ILE A 482 10.23 -1.98 -52.40
N LEU A 483 9.33 -1.68 -51.47
CA LEU A 483 9.55 -1.90 -50.04
C LEU A 483 9.73 -3.39 -49.71
N LEU A 484 8.86 -4.27 -50.22
CA LEU A 484 8.97 -5.72 -50.00
C LEU A 484 10.25 -6.32 -50.59
N TYR A 485 10.79 -5.73 -51.67
CA TYR A 485 12.06 -6.16 -52.23
C TYR A 485 13.26 -5.81 -51.34
N HIS A 486 13.14 -4.85 -50.42
CA HIS A 486 14.20 -4.53 -49.46
C HIS A 486 14.15 -5.39 -48.19
N VAL A 487 13.13 -6.24 -48.03
CA VAL A 487 12.97 -7.08 -46.84
C VAL A 487 13.24 -8.54 -47.19
N VAL A 488 14.01 -9.19 -46.33
CA VAL A 488 14.35 -10.61 -46.40
C VAL A 488 13.87 -11.31 -45.14
N ASP A 489 13.41 -12.55 -45.27
CA ASP A 489 13.02 -13.39 -44.14
C ASP A 489 14.24 -13.87 -43.33
N GLY A 490 14.12 -13.83 -42.00
CA GLY A 490 15.16 -14.16 -41.04
C GLY A 490 16.09 -13.00 -40.68
N ALA A 491 16.65 -13.05 -39.46
CA ALA A 491 17.71 -12.15 -39.01
C ALA A 491 19.07 -12.56 -39.63
N VAL A 492 19.48 -11.86 -40.68
CA VAL A 492 20.70 -12.11 -41.44
C VAL A 492 21.75 -11.07 -41.03
N THR A 493 22.60 -11.41 -40.07
CA THR A 493 23.72 -10.58 -39.61
C THR A 493 24.89 -10.59 -40.59
N SER A 494 25.83 -9.65 -40.47
CA SER A 494 26.93 -9.46 -41.42
C SER A 494 27.86 -10.67 -41.55
N ASP A 495 27.99 -11.48 -40.50
CA ASP A 495 28.72 -12.76 -40.53
C ASP A 495 28.01 -13.79 -41.42
N VAL A 496 26.68 -13.84 -41.39
CA VAL A 496 25.88 -14.65 -42.33
C VAL A 496 26.00 -14.10 -43.73
N VAL A 497 25.85 -12.78 -43.93
CA VAL A 497 26.01 -12.11 -45.24
C VAL A 497 27.36 -12.42 -45.88
N ALA A 498 28.44 -12.48 -45.09
CA ALA A 498 29.78 -12.82 -45.58
C ALA A 498 29.86 -14.22 -46.23
N THR A 499 28.98 -15.15 -45.84
CA THR A 499 28.90 -16.50 -46.41
C THR A 499 28.09 -16.58 -47.70
N LEU A 500 27.32 -15.54 -48.03
CA LEU A 500 26.38 -15.49 -49.16
C LEU A 500 27.01 -14.93 -50.44
N ASN A 501 28.34 -14.83 -50.52
CA ASN A 501 29.01 -14.24 -51.68
C ASN A 501 28.68 -15.00 -53.00
N GLY A 502 28.07 -14.29 -53.95
CA GLY A 502 27.60 -14.82 -55.22
C GLY A 502 26.29 -15.62 -55.13
N GLN A 503 25.58 -15.55 -54.00
CA GLN A 503 24.27 -16.18 -53.83
C GLN A 503 23.13 -15.18 -54.03
N SER A 504 21.97 -15.72 -54.45
CA SER A 504 20.70 -14.99 -54.51
C SER A 504 19.89 -15.29 -53.25
N VAL A 505 19.47 -14.25 -52.55
CA VAL A 505 18.72 -14.31 -51.30
C VAL A 505 17.26 -13.93 -51.59
N PRO A 506 16.28 -14.81 -51.32
CA PRO A 506 14.87 -14.50 -51.53
C PRO A 506 14.42 -13.30 -50.70
N THR A 507 13.69 -12.38 -51.33
CA THR A 507 13.03 -11.26 -50.65
C THR A 507 11.60 -11.63 -50.26
N LEU A 508 10.93 -10.77 -49.49
CA LEU A 508 9.50 -10.91 -49.22
C LEU A 508 8.62 -10.45 -50.39
N LEU A 509 9.21 -9.95 -51.48
CA LEU A 509 8.54 -9.82 -52.75
C LEU A 509 8.53 -11.18 -53.47
N ASP A 510 7.34 -11.75 -53.65
CA ASP A 510 7.14 -13.10 -54.20
C ASP A 510 7.91 -13.34 -55.50
N GLY A 511 8.81 -14.33 -55.48
CA GLY A 511 9.56 -14.79 -56.66
C GLY A 511 10.78 -13.94 -57.02
N GLU A 512 11.09 -12.90 -56.24
CA GLU A 512 12.21 -12.00 -56.47
C GLU A 512 13.32 -12.23 -55.42
N SER A 513 14.58 -12.00 -55.80
CA SER A 513 15.74 -12.30 -54.94
C SER A 513 16.87 -11.32 -55.18
N ILE A 514 17.57 -10.92 -54.12
CA ILE A 514 18.73 -10.02 -54.18
C ILE A 514 20.00 -10.84 -54.34
N GLU A 515 20.88 -10.47 -55.27
CA GLU A 515 22.22 -11.03 -55.35
C GLU A 515 23.19 -10.32 -54.40
N VAL A 516 23.89 -11.11 -53.58
CA VAL A 516 24.87 -10.60 -52.61
C VAL A 516 26.29 -10.79 -53.13
N GLN A 517 27.08 -9.72 -53.20
CA GLN A 517 28.50 -9.75 -53.53
C GLN A 517 29.34 -9.20 -52.40
N VAL A 518 30.26 -10.04 -51.91
CA VAL A 518 31.20 -9.68 -50.86
C VAL A 518 32.57 -9.46 -51.49
N THR A 519 33.07 -8.24 -51.36
CA THR A 519 34.39 -7.83 -51.88
C THR A 519 35.27 -7.31 -50.74
N ASN A 520 36.56 -7.10 -51.02
CA ASN A 520 37.46 -6.44 -50.06
C ASN A 520 37.04 -4.99 -49.74
N ALA A 521 36.16 -4.38 -50.55
CA ALA A 521 35.65 -3.03 -50.35
C ALA A 521 34.31 -2.97 -49.58
N GLY A 522 33.72 -4.12 -49.25
CA GLY A 522 32.42 -4.23 -48.57
C GLY A 522 31.43 -5.15 -49.30
N VAL A 523 30.17 -5.11 -48.84
CA VAL A 523 29.05 -5.87 -49.42
C VAL A 523 28.32 -4.99 -50.44
N LYS A 524 28.01 -5.58 -51.59
CA LYS A 524 27.23 -4.98 -52.66
C LYS A 524 26.01 -5.85 -52.98
N LEU A 525 24.86 -5.23 -53.13
CA LEU A 525 23.58 -5.87 -53.44
C LEU A 525 23.17 -5.52 -54.88
N ASP A 526 22.70 -6.52 -55.63
CA ASP A 526 22.28 -6.40 -57.04
C ASP A 526 23.25 -5.61 -57.93
N PHE A 527 24.55 -5.75 -57.66
CA PHE A 527 25.64 -5.02 -58.33
C PHE A 527 25.54 -3.49 -58.27
N THR A 528 24.58 -2.92 -57.53
CA THR A 528 24.21 -1.49 -57.58
C THR A 528 24.43 -0.83 -56.23
N ALA A 529 23.71 -1.28 -55.19
CA ALA A 529 23.75 -0.69 -53.86
C ALA A 529 24.90 -1.21 -53.01
N ASN A 530 25.65 -0.32 -52.36
CA ASN A 530 26.64 -0.68 -51.36
C ASN A 530 26.00 -0.63 -49.96
N VAL A 531 26.34 -1.61 -49.13
CA VAL A 531 25.97 -1.60 -47.72
C VAL A 531 26.94 -0.70 -46.95
N THR A 532 26.44 0.41 -46.40
CA THR A 532 27.25 1.46 -45.75
C THR A 532 27.33 1.31 -44.23
N ALA A 533 26.34 0.66 -43.62
CA ALA A 533 26.38 0.26 -42.21
C ALA A 533 25.70 -1.10 -42.06
N VAL A 534 26.19 -1.93 -41.15
CA VAL A 534 25.72 -3.30 -40.94
C VAL A 534 25.33 -3.53 -39.49
N ASP A 535 24.49 -4.53 -39.26
CA ASP A 535 24.15 -5.06 -37.93
C ASP A 535 23.55 -4.01 -36.99
N ILE A 536 22.66 -3.16 -37.50
CA ILE A 536 21.80 -2.35 -36.63
C ILE A 536 20.73 -3.29 -36.09
N LEU A 537 20.85 -3.66 -34.82
CA LEU A 537 19.99 -4.66 -34.18
C LEU A 537 18.69 -4.04 -33.70
N ALA A 538 17.59 -4.73 -33.98
CA ALA A 538 16.27 -4.55 -33.39
C ALA A 538 15.81 -5.92 -32.86
N ASP A 539 14.81 -5.96 -31.99
CA ASP A 539 14.37 -7.24 -31.41
C ASP A 539 13.68 -8.13 -32.45
N ASN A 540 13.04 -7.54 -33.46
CA ASN A 540 12.41 -8.25 -34.55
C ASN A 540 13.28 -8.41 -35.82
N GLY A 541 14.58 -8.09 -35.75
CA GLY A 541 15.48 -8.34 -36.87
C GLY A 541 16.73 -7.48 -36.96
N VAL A 542 17.24 -7.34 -38.19
CA VAL A 542 18.48 -6.61 -38.48
C VAL A 542 18.25 -5.58 -39.58
N ILE A 543 18.79 -4.38 -39.40
CA ILE A 543 18.85 -3.36 -40.44
C ILE A 543 20.28 -3.28 -41.00
N HIS A 544 20.40 -3.31 -42.32
CA HIS A 544 21.62 -3.00 -43.05
C HIS A 544 21.37 -1.76 -43.91
N VAL A 545 22.16 -0.72 -43.71
CA VAL A 545 21.97 0.57 -44.40
C VAL A 545 22.59 0.52 -45.78
N ILE A 546 21.87 0.99 -46.80
CA ILE A 546 22.32 0.99 -48.19
C ILE A 546 22.32 2.40 -48.81
N ASP A 547 23.25 2.63 -49.74
CA ASP A 547 23.42 3.93 -50.41
C ASP A 547 22.59 4.11 -51.69
N GLN A 548 21.88 3.08 -52.14
CA GLN A 548 20.98 3.11 -53.29
C GLN A 548 19.72 2.29 -53.03
N VAL A 549 18.60 2.73 -53.61
CA VAL A 549 17.34 1.97 -53.56
C VAL A 549 17.43 0.78 -54.52
N LEU A 550 17.14 -0.43 -54.01
CA LEU A 550 17.05 -1.65 -54.80
C LEU A 550 15.77 -1.64 -55.64
N LEU A 551 15.90 -1.89 -56.94
CA LEU A 551 14.78 -1.90 -57.87
C LEU A 551 14.67 -3.25 -58.57
N PRO A 552 13.64 -4.06 -58.27
CA PRO A 552 13.40 -5.31 -58.99
C PRO A 552 12.97 -5.02 -60.43
N GLN A 553 13.17 -5.98 -61.33
CA GLN A 553 12.72 -5.87 -62.73
C GLN A 553 11.22 -5.62 -62.82
N THR A 554 10.45 -6.17 -61.88
CA THR A 554 9.01 -5.93 -61.75
C THR A 554 8.68 -4.46 -61.50
N ALA A 555 9.38 -3.79 -60.59
CA ALA A 555 9.21 -2.35 -60.32
C ALA A 555 9.63 -1.49 -61.53
N ILE A 556 10.72 -1.84 -62.21
CA ILE A 556 11.16 -1.15 -63.44
C ILE A 556 10.10 -1.28 -64.54
N SER A 557 9.51 -2.46 -64.69
CA SER A 557 8.47 -2.71 -65.68
C SER A 557 7.18 -1.93 -65.39
N GLN A 558 6.75 -1.91 -64.12
CA GLN A 558 5.61 -1.10 -63.66
C GLN A 558 5.87 0.39 -63.90
N TYR A 559 7.06 0.89 -63.53
CA TYR A 559 7.46 2.26 -63.77
C TYR A 559 7.48 2.62 -65.27
N ASN A 560 8.05 1.77 -66.12
CA ASN A 560 8.06 2.03 -67.57
C ASN A 560 6.66 2.04 -68.16
N ALA A 561 5.77 1.14 -67.71
CA ALA A 561 4.37 1.13 -68.13
C ALA A 561 3.66 2.45 -67.74
N LEU A 562 3.90 2.93 -66.51
CA LEU A 562 3.38 4.22 -66.02
C LEU A 562 3.94 5.41 -66.82
N ARG A 563 5.24 5.41 -67.08
CA ARG A 563 5.90 6.44 -67.89
C ARG A 563 5.33 6.49 -69.30
N ASP A 564 5.12 5.34 -69.92
CA ASP A 564 4.63 5.24 -71.29
C ASP A 564 3.12 5.59 -71.37
N GLU A 565 2.35 5.34 -70.31
CA GLU A 565 0.95 5.78 -70.17
C GLU A 565 0.83 7.31 -70.00
N LEU A 566 1.81 7.94 -69.36
CA LEU A 566 1.86 9.38 -69.11
C LEU A 566 2.61 10.18 -70.20
N ALA A 567 3.18 9.52 -71.21
CA ALA A 567 3.86 10.17 -72.31
C ALA A 567 2.85 10.96 -73.18
N PRO A 568 3.16 12.21 -73.57
CA PRO A 568 2.29 12.96 -74.49
C PRO A 568 2.14 12.18 -75.82
N PRO A 569 0.96 12.20 -76.45
CA PRO A 569 0.73 11.47 -77.70
C PRO A 569 1.78 11.91 -78.72
N ALA A 570 2.43 10.94 -79.36
CA ALA A 570 3.43 11.19 -80.39
C ALA A 570 2.87 12.17 -81.43
N GLU A 571 3.58 13.27 -81.68
CA GLU A 571 3.23 14.21 -82.74
C GLU A 571 3.20 13.45 -84.06
N GLU A 572 2.00 13.30 -84.61
CA GLU A 572 1.76 12.73 -85.94
C GLU A 572 2.46 13.63 -86.95
N GLU A 573 3.58 13.15 -87.52
CA GLU A 573 4.26 13.83 -88.62
C GLU A 573 3.26 14.01 -89.77
N ALA A 574 2.74 15.23 -89.91
CA ALA A 574 1.89 15.60 -91.02
C ALA A 574 2.72 15.52 -92.31
N GLU A 575 2.57 14.41 -93.03
CA GLU A 575 2.91 14.30 -94.44
C GLU A 575 2.19 15.41 -95.20
N GLY A 576 2.93 16.46 -95.56
CA GLY A 576 2.47 17.50 -96.47
C GLY A 576 2.35 16.93 -97.88
N ASP A 577 1.17 16.42 -98.22
CA ASP A 577 0.75 16.22 -99.61
C ASP A 577 0.50 17.58 -100.27
N GLY A 578 1.10 17.76 -101.44
CA GLY A 578 1.04 18.98 -102.22
C GLY A 578 -0.19 19.04 -103.11
N SER A 579 -0.76 20.23 -103.24
CA SER A 579 -1.16 20.80 -104.54
C SER A 579 -1.41 22.30 -104.45
#